data_AF-A0AAW7T789-F1
#
_entry.id   AF-A0AAW7T789-F1
#
_cell.length_a   1.000
_cell.length_b   1.000
_cell.length_c   1.000
_cell.angle_alpha   90.00
_cell.angle_beta   90.00
_cell.angle_gamma   90.00
#
_symmetry.space_group_name_H-M   'P 1'
#
loop_
_entity.id
_entity.type
_entity.pdbx_description
1 polymer ?
#
loop_
_entity_poly.entity_id
_entity_poly.type
_entity_poly.pdbx_seq_one_letter_code
_entity_poly.pdbx_strand_id
1 'polypeptide(L)'
;MEMLNYALGVVSITCAALMMRLVFRRPSLVFWQGTFVGYSIFLAAPVAILLIFRSLPEADAYAALTIKDNSEVLFHVAAAGVLLYIFGCGEVTLSPRQIRRETHPAPGFLWKLYIAYIAAAIFIFFKSGKLDGGHWYENGATMYQQSVSAVLVGNIGNVLRVVMPAIAIMLRRRGAISSRALVIMALLTMLFELVVSSNRILVLFWLLALILEYRHRLKKNFVIFAIISPFILQANQYFPIVRGLLWTNGASVNQLYASVEAAKDAHNRDAAGLDRVLGSAVEADNLNVIKYVVNYFPQRHDYFYGSTFFLKGLSFAIPRMLWPEKPPTFGTFIGERATGVTGLALNSAFIGEAYGNFGVLAVPILCLSLFVAGRISRLLRADYARAATFFIALAAWRFDFSFVVIGLSMLLAIEYFRRVMRGLVRGTVAGNYMHKF
;
A
#
# COMPACT_ATOMS: atom_id res chain seq x y z
N MET A 1 -20.79 -6.09 26.15
CA MET A 1 -19.87 -6.31 25.00
C MET A 1 -20.27 -5.48 23.79
N GLU A 2 -21.47 -5.64 23.23
CA GLU A 2 -21.91 -4.90 22.03
C GLU A 2 -21.82 -3.37 22.17
N MET A 3 -22.29 -2.79 23.28
CA MET A 3 -22.17 -1.34 23.55
C MET A 3 -20.72 -0.84 23.59
N LEU A 4 -19.79 -1.65 24.11
CA LEU A 4 -18.36 -1.31 24.12
C LEU A 4 -17.81 -1.31 22.69
N ASN A 5 -18.20 -2.28 21.86
CA ASN A 5 -17.80 -2.35 20.46
C ASN A 5 -18.31 -1.14 19.66
N TYR A 6 -19.56 -0.71 19.89
CA TYR A 6 -20.08 0.54 19.32
C TYR A 6 -19.25 1.75 19.76
N ALA A 7 -18.93 1.88 21.06
CA ALA A 7 -18.12 2.99 21.57
C ALA A 7 -16.72 3.02 20.95
N LEU A 8 -16.02 1.88 20.91
CA LEU A 8 -14.69 1.75 20.29
C LEU A 8 -14.73 2.05 18.78
N GLY A 9 -15.79 1.62 18.10
CA GLY A 9 -15.99 1.92 16.70
C GLY A 9 -16.18 3.43 16.44
N VAL A 10 -16.99 4.11 17.25
CA VAL A 10 -17.18 5.57 17.18
C VAL A 10 -15.88 6.33 17.44
N VAL A 11 -15.07 5.88 18.41
CA VAL A 11 -13.74 6.46 18.66
C VAL A 11 -12.85 6.34 17.43
N SER A 12 -12.81 5.16 16.79
CA SER A 12 -12.01 4.90 15.59
C SER A 12 -12.41 5.82 14.42
N ILE A 13 -13.71 5.95 14.17
CA ILE A 13 -14.26 6.80 13.10
C ILE A 13 -13.99 8.27 13.39
N THR A 14 -14.11 8.70 14.64
CA THR A 14 -13.84 10.08 15.05
C THR A 14 -12.37 10.42 14.87
N CYS A 15 -11.46 9.53 15.28
CA CYS A 15 -10.02 9.69 15.04
C CYS A 15 -9.71 9.82 13.54
N ALA A 16 -10.30 8.95 12.70
CA ALA A 16 -10.15 9.03 11.25
C ALA A 16 -10.67 10.35 10.67
N ALA A 17 -11.84 10.83 11.11
CA ALA A 17 -12.38 12.11 10.67
C ALA A 17 -11.45 13.30 11.03
N LEU A 18 -10.91 13.31 12.26
CA LEU A 18 -9.96 14.32 12.71
C LEU A 18 -8.65 14.28 11.90
N MET A 19 -8.11 13.08 11.65
CA MET A 19 -6.93 12.87 10.83
C MET A 19 -7.15 13.32 9.38
N MET A 20 -8.27 12.93 8.75
CA MET A 20 -8.59 13.31 7.38
C MET A 20 -8.80 14.82 7.24
N ARG A 21 -9.37 15.48 8.26
CA ARG A 21 -9.44 16.95 8.31
C ARG A 21 -8.04 17.57 8.21
N LEU A 22 -7.04 17.02 8.88
CA LEU A 22 -5.65 17.49 8.78
C LEU A 22 -5.06 17.23 7.38
N VAL A 23 -5.34 16.07 6.79
CA VAL A 23 -4.90 15.72 5.42
C VAL A 23 -5.43 16.73 4.40
N PHE A 24 -6.74 17.00 4.41
CA PHE A 24 -7.37 17.88 3.43
C PHE A 24 -6.97 19.36 3.61
N ARG A 25 -6.76 19.83 4.85
CA ARG A 25 -6.36 21.22 5.13
C ARG A 25 -4.93 21.56 4.69
N ARG A 26 -4.05 20.58 4.47
CA ARG A 26 -2.62 20.81 4.18
C ARG A 26 -2.26 20.35 2.76
N PRO A 27 -1.76 21.23 1.87
CA PRO A 27 -1.48 20.89 0.47
C PRO A 27 -0.25 19.98 0.27
N SER A 28 0.57 19.79 1.32
CA SER A 28 1.70 18.87 1.33
C SER A 28 1.25 17.41 1.18
N LEU A 29 2.19 16.57 0.76
CA LEU A 29 2.11 15.11 0.84
C LEU A 29 3.32 14.66 1.65
N VAL A 30 3.08 14.14 2.86
CA VAL A 30 4.14 13.63 3.75
C VAL A 30 3.73 12.31 4.39
N PHE A 31 4.71 11.58 4.93
CA PHE A 31 4.57 10.28 5.58
C PHE A 31 3.31 10.17 6.45
N TRP A 32 3.16 11.03 7.46
CA TRP A 32 2.02 10.97 8.39
C TRP A 32 0.66 11.21 7.76
N GLN A 33 0.57 12.06 6.74
CA GLN A 33 -0.68 12.21 5.99
C GLN A 33 -1.02 10.89 5.29
N GLY A 34 -0.03 10.15 4.78
CA GLY A 34 -0.22 8.82 4.20
C GLY A 34 -0.68 7.79 5.24
N THR A 35 -0.06 7.81 6.41
CA THR A 35 -0.47 6.97 7.56
C THR A 35 -1.94 7.22 7.93
N PHE A 36 -2.36 8.48 7.97
CA PHE A 36 -3.73 8.88 8.28
C PHE A 36 -4.74 8.41 7.24
N VAL A 37 -4.43 8.57 5.95
CA VAL A 37 -5.29 8.08 4.87
C VAL A 37 -5.39 6.55 4.92
N GLY A 38 -4.28 5.84 5.14
CA GLY A 38 -4.28 4.38 5.22
C GLY A 38 -5.08 3.84 6.41
N TYR A 39 -4.91 4.41 7.61
CA TYR A 39 -5.76 4.06 8.77
C TYR A 39 -7.25 4.29 8.46
N SER A 40 -7.57 5.42 7.84
CA SER A 40 -8.95 5.80 7.56
C SER A 40 -9.62 4.83 6.57
N ILE A 41 -8.89 4.39 5.54
CA ILE A 41 -9.42 3.50 4.50
C ILE A 41 -9.43 2.04 4.98
N PHE A 42 -8.32 1.52 5.49
CA PHE A 42 -8.15 0.09 5.72
C PHE A 42 -8.62 -0.39 7.10
N LEU A 43 -8.93 0.52 8.02
CA LEU A 43 -9.44 0.17 9.35
C LEU A 43 -10.73 0.92 9.70
N ALA A 44 -10.71 2.25 9.71
CA ALA A 44 -11.86 3.01 10.20
C ALA A 44 -13.09 2.90 9.29
N ALA A 45 -12.92 2.85 7.96
CA ALA A 45 -14.03 2.63 7.04
C ALA A 45 -14.64 1.21 7.16
N PRO A 46 -13.85 0.12 7.24
CA PRO A 46 -14.37 -1.19 7.62
C PRO A 46 -15.11 -1.19 8.97
N VAL A 47 -14.61 -0.49 9.98
CA VAL A 47 -15.32 -0.32 11.27
C VAL A 47 -16.67 0.37 11.06
N ALA A 48 -16.75 1.41 10.23
CA ALA A 48 -18.02 2.06 9.92
C ALA A 48 -19.03 1.11 9.26
N ILE A 49 -18.57 0.27 8.32
CA ILE A 49 -19.39 -0.79 7.71
C ILE A 49 -19.87 -1.76 8.79
N LEU A 50 -18.98 -2.22 9.68
CA LEU A 50 -19.35 -3.09 10.80
C LEU A 50 -20.40 -2.47 11.72
N LEU A 51 -20.31 -1.17 12.04
CA LEU A 51 -21.30 -0.51 12.90
C LEU A 51 -22.68 -0.39 12.23
N ILE A 52 -22.70 -0.13 10.92
CA ILE A 52 -23.93 0.05 10.13
C ILE A 52 -24.63 -1.30 9.89
N PHE A 53 -23.87 -2.29 9.43
CA PHE A 53 -24.41 -3.59 9.00
C PHE A 53 -24.35 -4.67 10.08
N ARG A 54 -23.73 -4.39 11.25
CA ARG A 54 -23.54 -5.28 12.41
C ARG A 54 -22.66 -6.51 12.17
N SER A 55 -22.29 -6.78 10.91
CA SER A 55 -21.30 -7.77 10.51
C SER A 55 -20.53 -7.26 9.29
N LEU A 56 -19.30 -7.72 9.15
CA LEU A 56 -18.58 -7.60 7.88
C LEU A 56 -18.96 -8.76 6.95
N PRO A 57 -18.82 -8.58 5.63
CA PRO A 57 -18.88 -9.68 4.69
C PRO A 57 -17.99 -10.84 5.11
N GLU A 58 -18.53 -12.05 5.11
CA GLU A 58 -17.75 -13.26 5.29
C GLU A 58 -16.78 -13.43 4.12
N ALA A 59 -15.60 -13.97 4.42
CA ALA A 59 -14.64 -14.38 3.41
C ALA A 59 -14.49 -15.89 3.50
N ASP A 60 -14.27 -16.56 2.36
CA ASP A 60 -14.25 -18.02 2.23
C ASP A 60 -13.28 -18.73 3.20
N ALA A 61 -12.28 -18.01 3.70
CA ALA A 61 -11.20 -18.52 4.52
C ALA A 61 -11.39 -18.37 6.05
N TYR A 62 -12.29 -17.50 6.51
CA TYR A 62 -12.40 -17.16 7.93
C TYR A 62 -13.73 -16.46 8.27
N ALA A 63 -14.19 -16.69 9.51
CA ALA A 63 -15.45 -16.17 10.00
C ALA A 63 -15.48 -14.62 9.98
N ALA A 64 -16.63 -14.08 9.57
CA ALA A 64 -16.91 -12.66 9.64
C ALA A 64 -16.73 -12.09 11.06
N LEU A 65 -16.19 -10.88 11.16
CA LEU A 65 -16.26 -10.06 12.37
C LEU A 65 -17.68 -9.48 12.51
N THR A 66 -18.24 -9.62 13.71
CA THR A 66 -19.56 -9.14 14.08
C THR A 66 -19.45 -8.19 15.27
N ILE A 67 -20.44 -7.32 15.44
CA ILE A 67 -20.47 -6.35 16.55
C ILE A 67 -20.58 -7.03 17.93
N LYS A 68 -20.93 -8.32 17.96
CA LYS A 68 -21.09 -9.11 19.18
C LYS A 68 -19.81 -9.86 19.59
N ASP A 69 -18.81 -9.91 18.72
CA ASP A 69 -17.54 -10.56 19.02
C ASP A 69 -16.78 -9.87 20.16
N ASN A 70 -15.72 -10.53 20.64
CA ASN A 70 -14.81 -9.95 21.62
C ASN A 70 -14.29 -8.58 21.14
N SER A 71 -14.27 -7.61 22.05
CA SER A 71 -13.89 -6.23 21.78
C SER A 71 -12.41 -6.03 21.48
N GLU A 72 -11.57 -7.05 21.63
CA GLU A 72 -10.12 -6.94 21.45
C GLU A 72 -9.73 -6.36 20.08
N VAL A 73 -10.34 -6.80 18.98
CA VAL A 73 -10.05 -6.26 17.64
C VAL A 73 -10.34 -4.77 17.56
N LEU A 74 -11.54 -4.36 18.00
CA LEU A 74 -11.96 -2.95 17.97
C LEU A 74 -11.18 -2.09 18.97
N PHE A 75 -10.74 -2.69 20.08
CA PHE A 75 -9.86 -2.02 21.05
C PHE A 75 -8.51 -1.68 20.40
N HIS A 76 -7.88 -2.63 19.70
CA HIS A 76 -6.62 -2.38 18.99
C HIS A 76 -6.79 -1.33 17.89
N VAL A 77 -7.88 -1.37 17.13
CA VAL A 77 -8.17 -0.38 16.08
C VAL A 77 -8.41 1.02 16.65
N ALA A 78 -9.17 1.14 17.74
CA ALA A 78 -9.43 2.41 18.42
C ALA A 78 -8.17 2.98 19.06
N ALA A 79 -7.42 2.14 19.78
CA ALA A 79 -6.14 2.53 20.41
C ALA A 79 -5.12 3.01 19.38
N ALA A 80 -5.02 2.32 18.23
CA ALA A 80 -4.19 2.76 17.12
C ALA A 80 -4.65 4.12 16.58
N GLY A 81 -5.96 4.33 16.42
CA GLY A 81 -6.52 5.63 16.01
C GLY A 81 -6.13 6.77 16.94
N VAL A 82 -6.28 6.57 18.25
CA VAL A 82 -5.92 7.57 19.27
C VAL A 82 -4.42 7.87 19.25
N LEU A 83 -3.57 6.85 19.31
CA LEU A 83 -2.12 7.03 19.36
C LEU A 83 -1.56 7.63 18.08
N LEU A 84 -2.02 7.20 16.91
CA LEU A 84 -1.63 7.79 15.63
C LEU A 84 -2.04 9.25 15.55
N TYR A 85 -3.21 9.62 16.07
CA TYR A 85 -3.64 11.01 16.07
C TYR A 85 -2.71 11.86 16.94
N ILE A 86 -2.40 11.39 18.15
CA ILE A 86 -1.48 12.07 19.09
C ILE A 86 -0.10 12.24 18.46
N PHE A 87 0.53 11.16 17.99
CA PHE A 87 1.86 11.21 17.40
C PHE A 87 1.90 12.01 16.09
N GLY A 88 0.94 11.76 15.19
CA GLY A 88 0.95 12.33 13.85
C GLY A 88 0.51 13.80 13.80
N CYS A 89 -0.34 14.28 14.72
CA CYS A 89 -0.84 15.66 14.68
C CYS A 89 0.30 16.68 14.86
N GLY A 90 1.20 16.45 15.83
CA GLY A 90 2.40 17.27 16.00
C GLY A 90 3.32 17.22 14.78
N GLU A 91 3.45 16.06 14.17
CA GLU A 91 4.35 15.85 13.04
C GLU A 91 3.85 16.52 11.75
N VAL A 92 2.55 16.41 11.45
CA VAL A 92 1.92 17.08 10.29
C VAL A 92 1.95 18.60 10.44
N THR A 93 1.81 19.13 11.66
CA THR A 93 1.84 20.57 11.92
C THR A 93 3.24 21.19 11.83
N LEU A 94 4.29 20.43 12.18
CA LEU A 94 5.68 20.88 12.07
C LEU A 94 6.23 20.86 10.63
N SER A 95 5.74 19.95 9.81
CA SER A 95 6.28 19.69 8.46
C SER A 95 6.39 20.94 7.56
N PRO A 96 5.40 21.87 7.48
CA PRO A 96 5.47 23.01 6.56
C PRO A 96 6.61 23.98 6.84
N ARG A 97 7.04 24.13 8.10
CA ARG A 97 8.12 25.08 8.47
C ARG A 97 9.50 24.62 8.01
N GLN A 98 9.69 23.30 7.82
CA GLN A 98 10.96 22.70 7.36
C GLN A 98 11.03 22.52 5.83
N ILE A 99 9.94 22.83 5.10
CA ILE A 99 9.88 22.73 3.64
C ILE A 99 10.78 23.78 2.93
N ARG A 100 11.25 24.82 3.63
CA ARG A 100 12.07 25.91 3.06
C ARG A 100 13.47 25.54 2.54
N ARG A 101 13.94 24.29 2.67
CA ARG A 101 15.24 23.81 2.12
C ARG A 101 15.06 22.74 1.03
N GLU A 102 14.12 22.94 0.12
CA GLU A 102 13.87 22.01 -0.98
C GLU A 102 15.03 21.97 -1.98
N THR A 103 15.63 20.79 -2.15
CA THR A 103 16.57 20.58 -3.25
C THR A 103 15.83 20.03 -4.45
N HIS A 104 15.79 20.79 -5.53
CA HIS A 104 15.15 20.32 -6.76
C HIS A 104 16.02 19.22 -7.44
N PRO A 105 15.42 18.11 -7.89
CA PRO A 105 16.05 17.16 -8.81
C PRO A 105 16.37 17.85 -10.13
N ALA A 106 17.42 17.37 -10.81
CA ALA A 106 17.79 17.86 -12.13
C ALA A 106 16.65 17.65 -13.14
N PRO A 107 16.57 18.45 -14.22
CA PRO A 107 15.62 18.21 -15.31
C PRO A 107 15.67 16.74 -15.79
N GLY A 108 14.50 16.16 -16.06
CA GLY A 108 14.38 14.78 -16.53
C GLY A 108 14.60 13.68 -15.49
N PHE A 109 15.09 13.96 -14.29
CA PHE A 109 15.31 12.93 -13.26
C PHE A 109 14.03 12.17 -12.87
N LEU A 110 12.92 12.90 -12.72
CA LEU A 110 11.62 12.30 -12.38
C LEU A 110 11.10 11.39 -13.51
N TRP A 111 11.35 11.75 -14.77
CA TRP A 111 11.06 10.89 -15.92
C TRP A 111 11.90 9.62 -15.93
N LYS A 112 13.19 9.70 -15.56
CA LYS A 112 14.05 8.52 -15.44
C LYS A 112 13.54 7.53 -14.39
N LEU A 113 13.04 8.02 -13.25
CA LEU A 113 12.42 7.15 -12.23
C LEU A 113 11.14 6.49 -12.75
N TYR A 114 10.33 7.23 -13.51
CA TYR A 114 9.10 6.71 -14.12
C TYR A 114 9.41 5.61 -15.15
N ILE A 115 10.40 5.83 -16.02
CA ILE A 115 10.83 4.85 -17.03
C ILE A 115 11.47 3.63 -16.36
N ALA A 116 12.29 3.84 -15.33
CA ALA A 116 12.89 2.75 -14.57
C ALA A 116 11.84 1.81 -13.95
N TYR A 117 10.72 2.37 -13.48
CA TYR A 117 9.59 1.57 -13.04
C TYR A 117 9.00 0.72 -14.18
N ILE A 118 8.64 1.36 -15.30
CA ILE A 118 8.01 0.65 -16.43
C ILE A 118 8.92 -0.48 -16.92
N ALA A 119 10.23 -0.23 -17.03
CA ALA A 119 11.22 -1.24 -17.38
C ALA A 119 11.27 -2.39 -16.35
N ALA A 120 11.28 -2.08 -15.06
CA ALA A 120 11.26 -3.10 -14.00
C ALA A 120 9.97 -3.94 -14.03
N ALA A 121 8.80 -3.31 -14.24
CA ALA A 121 7.52 -3.99 -14.31
C ALA A 121 7.45 -4.94 -15.51
N ILE A 122 7.90 -4.50 -16.68
CA ILE A 122 8.00 -5.34 -17.89
C ILE A 122 8.95 -6.51 -17.65
N PHE A 123 10.13 -6.26 -17.08
CA PHE A 123 11.10 -7.30 -16.75
C PHE A 123 10.50 -8.37 -15.83
N ILE A 124 9.85 -7.95 -14.73
CA ILE A 124 9.21 -8.86 -13.78
C ILE A 124 8.08 -9.64 -14.44
N PHE A 125 7.26 -8.99 -15.27
CA PHE A 125 6.14 -9.63 -15.94
C PHE A 125 6.59 -10.81 -16.79
N PHE A 126 7.57 -10.59 -17.68
CA PHE A 126 8.12 -11.66 -18.51
C PHE A 126 8.88 -12.70 -17.70
N LYS A 127 9.68 -12.27 -16.72
CA LYS A 127 10.51 -13.20 -15.94
C LYS A 127 9.69 -14.08 -14.99
N SER A 128 8.50 -13.62 -14.60
CA SER A 128 7.62 -14.39 -13.71
C SER A 128 6.97 -15.61 -14.37
N GLY A 129 6.94 -15.74 -15.70
CA GLY A 129 6.24 -16.85 -16.36
C GLY A 129 4.71 -16.77 -16.27
N LYS A 130 4.14 -15.64 -15.84
CA LYS A 130 2.68 -15.42 -15.76
C LYS A 130 1.93 -15.70 -17.06
N LEU A 131 2.58 -15.53 -18.21
CA LEU A 131 1.98 -15.78 -19.52
C LEU A 131 1.71 -17.26 -19.75
N ASP A 132 2.57 -18.13 -19.21
CA ASP A 132 2.56 -19.57 -19.44
C ASP A 132 1.55 -20.31 -18.56
N GLY A 133 0.89 -19.59 -17.63
CA GLY A 133 -0.07 -20.14 -16.67
C GLY A 133 0.54 -20.40 -15.29
N GLY A 134 -0.29 -20.92 -14.38
CA GLY A 134 0.09 -21.19 -13.00
C GLY A 134 -0.24 -20.06 -12.02
N HIS A 135 -0.16 -20.36 -10.73
CA HIS A 135 -0.53 -19.40 -9.70
C HIS A 135 0.54 -18.30 -9.63
N TRP A 136 0.14 -17.04 -9.85
CA TRP A 136 1.07 -15.90 -9.94
C TRP A 136 2.01 -15.74 -8.73
N TYR A 137 1.59 -16.24 -7.57
CA TYR A 137 2.38 -16.20 -6.36
C TYR A 137 3.53 -17.22 -6.39
N GLU A 138 3.28 -18.44 -6.85
CA GLU A 138 4.29 -19.51 -6.96
C GLU A 138 5.35 -19.12 -7.99
N ASN A 139 4.89 -18.65 -9.15
CA ASN A 139 5.69 -18.08 -10.22
C ASN A 139 6.63 -16.97 -9.70
N GLY A 140 6.10 -16.05 -8.88
CA GLY A 140 6.91 -15.02 -8.22
C GLY A 140 7.88 -15.56 -7.17
N ALA A 141 7.46 -16.52 -6.35
CA ALA A 141 8.29 -17.12 -5.31
C ALA A 141 9.50 -17.85 -5.91
N THR A 142 9.29 -18.66 -6.94
CA THR A 142 10.35 -19.36 -7.68
C THR A 142 11.34 -18.38 -8.29
N MET A 143 10.85 -17.32 -8.94
CA MET A 143 11.70 -16.27 -9.50
C MET A 143 12.59 -15.60 -8.45
N TYR A 144 12.05 -15.27 -7.27
CA TYR A 144 12.80 -14.63 -6.20
C TYR A 144 13.76 -15.57 -5.46
N GLN A 145 13.48 -16.87 -5.44
CA GLN A 145 14.39 -17.86 -4.85
C GLN A 145 15.67 -18.02 -5.68
N GLN A 146 15.55 -17.94 -7.01
CA GLN A 146 16.64 -18.30 -7.92
C GLN A 146 17.53 -17.12 -8.37
N SER A 147 17.17 -15.87 -8.08
CA SER A 147 17.90 -14.71 -8.61
C SER A 147 17.98 -13.50 -7.68
N VAL A 148 19.20 -13.11 -7.31
CA VAL A 148 19.49 -11.86 -6.58
C VAL A 148 19.00 -10.64 -7.35
N SER A 149 19.22 -10.61 -8.67
CA SER A 149 18.80 -9.47 -9.50
C SER A 149 17.28 -9.36 -9.57
N ALA A 150 16.57 -10.48 -9.60
CA ALA A 150 15.11 -10.48 -9.52
C ALA A 150 14.62 -9.95 -8.16
N VAL A 151 15.26 -10.34 -7.06
CA VAL A 151 14.93 -9.80 -5.71
C VAL A 151 15.15 -8.29 -5.65
N LEU A 152 16.27 -7.78 -6.16
CA LEU A 152 16.57 -6.36 -6.14
C LEU A 152 15.63 -5.56 -7.07
N VAL A 153 15.50 -5.97 -8.33
CA VAL A 153 14.62 -5.32 -9.31
C VAL A 153 13.15 -5.41 -8.87
N GLY A 154 12.74 -6.54 -8.30
CA GLY A 154 11.42 -6.76 -7.72
C GLY A 154 11.09 -5.77 -6.61
N ASN A 155 11.97 -5.65 -5.62
CA ASN A 155 11.78 -4.68 -4.54
C ASN A 155 11.81 -3.24 -5.05
N ILE A 156 12.72 -2.89 -5.98
CA ILE A 156 12.81 -1.55 -6.57
C ILE A 156 11.52 -1.23 -7.34
N GLY A 157 11.08 -2.13 -8.20
CA GLY A 157 9.82 -2.00 -8.94
C GLY A 157 8.63 -1.87 -8.00
N ASN A 158 8.59 -2.64 -6.91
CA ASN A 158 7.53 -2.58 -5.90
C ASN A 158 7.47 -1.26 -5.14
N VAL A 159 8.62 -0.62 -4.87
CA VAL A 159 8.63 0.71 -4.26
C VAL A 159 8.28 1.77 -5.29
N LEU A 160 8.90 1.72 -6.48
CA LEU A 160 8.68 2.71 -7.53
C LEU A 160 7.20 2.77 -7.95
N ARG A 161 6.53 1.64 -8.17
CA ARG A 161 5.09 1.59 -8.52
C ARG A 161 4.21 2.31 -7.51
N VAL A 162 4.54 2.20 -6.22
CA VAL A 162 3.78 2.83 -5.13
C VAL A 162 4.01 4.33 -5.10
N VAL A 163 5.24 4.79 -5.38
CA VAL A 163 5.58 6.22 -5.32
C VAL A 163 5.37 6.97 -6.63
N MET A 164 5.06 6.27 -7.73
CA MET A 164 4.75 6.87 -9.03
C MET A 164 3.71 7.99 -8.98
N PRO A 165 2.57 7.87 -8.26
CA PRO A 165 1.60 8.95 -8.22
C PRO A 165 2.18 10.23 -7.62
N ALA A 166 3.07 10.13 -6.62
CA ALA A 166 3.82 11.28 -6.11
C ALA A 166 4.76 11.87 -7.16
N ILE A 167 5.50 11.04 -7.89
CA ILE A 167 6.41 11.50 -8.95
C ILE A 167 5.63 12.27 -10.03
N ALA A 168 4.48 11.74 -10.47
CA ALA A 168 3.65 12.39 -11.49
C ALA A 168 3.01 13.70 -10.99
N ILE A 169 2.53 13.74 -9.74
CA ILE A 169 2.05 14.98 -9.12
C ILE A 169 3.18 16.02 -9.09
N MET A 170 4.41 15.63 -8.74
CA MET A 170 5.54 16.57 -8.73
C MET A 170 5.92 17.06 -10.13
N LEU A 171 5.88 16.21 -11.15
CA LEU A 171 6.04 16.64 -12.55
C LEU A 171 5.02 17.73 -12.91
N ARG A 172 3.76 17.54 -12.52
CA ARG A 172 2.66 18.48 -12.80
C ARG A 172 2.81 19.79 -12.03
N ARG A 173 3.06 19.74 -10.72
CA ARG A 173 3.24 20.94 -9.86
C ARG A 173 4.40 21.82 -10.29
N ARG A 174 5.36 21.27 -11.03
CA ARG A 174 6.52 21.98 -11.57
C ARG A 174 6.35 22.46 -13.01
N GLY A 175 5.18 22.26 -13.61
CA GLY A 175 4.93 22.63 -15.01
C GLY A 175 5.64 21.75 -16.04
N ALA A 176 6.26 20.63 -15.65
CA ALA A 176 6.88 19.71 -16.60
C ALA A 176 5.84 18.92 -17.41
N ILE A 177 4.62 18.77 -16.88
CA ILE A 177 3.48 18.20 -17.57
C ILE A 177 2.21 19.01 -17.27
N SER A 178 1.26 19.00 -18.20
CA SER A 178 -0.04 19.63 -18.02
C SER A 178 -0.97 18.81 -17.10
N SER A 179 -2.05 19.44 -16.62
CA SER A 179 -3.09 18.73 -15.85
C SER A 179 -3.76 17.61 -16.64
N ARG A 180 -3.93 17.79 -17.97
CA ARG A 180 -4.46 16.76 -18.88
C ARG A 180 -3.49 15.58 -18.99
N ALA A 181 -2.19 15.88 -19.17
CA ALA A 181 -1.15 14.86 -19.22
C ALA A 181 -1.09 14.03 -17.93
N LEU A 182 -1.23 14.65 -16.75
CA LEU A 182 -1.30 13.91 -15.47
C LEU A 182 -2.47 12.91 -15.44
N VAL A 183 -3.66 13.30 -15.90
CA VAL A 183 -4.84 12.41 -15.92
C VAL A 183 -4.63 11.27 -16.91
N ILE A 184 -4.10 11.55 -18.11
CA ILE A 184 -3.79 10.52 -19.11
C ILE A 184 -2.75 9.54 -18.57
N MET A 185 -1.65 10.04 -17.98
CA MET A 185 -0.62 9.21 -17.36
C MET A 185 -1.19 8.32 -16.25
N ALA A 186 -2.07 8.88 -15.40
CA ALA A 186 -2.74 8.11 -14.37
C ALA A 186 -3.60 6.99 -14.98
N LEU A 187 -4.44 7.30 -15.97
CA LEU A 187 -5.30 6.31 -16.64
C LEU A 187 -4.49 5.18 -17.30
N LEU A 188 -3.44 5.54 -18.06
CA LEU A 188 -2.57 4.56 -18.71
C LEU A 188 -1.83 3.69 -17.69
N THR A 189 -1.38 4.28 -16.58
CA THR A 189 -0.69 3.51 -15.52
C THR A 189 -1.66 2.61 -14.78
N MET A 190 -2.87 3.09 -14.46
CA MET A 190 -3.90 2.26 -13.83
C MET A 190 -4.25 1.05 -14.70
N LEU A 191 -4.44 1.26 -16.01
CA LEU A 191 -4.67 0.17 -16.96
C LEU A 191 -3.46 -0.78 -17.02
N PHE A 192 -2.26 -0.24 -17.13
CA PHE A 192 -1.01 -1.01 -17.13
C PHE A 192 -0.89 -1.87 -15.87
N GLU A 193 -1.17 -1.33 -14.68
CA GLU A 193 -1.13 -2.07 -13.41
C GLU A 193 -2.18 -3.19 -13.36
N LEU A 194 -3.40 -2.93 -13.83
CA LEU A 194 -4.45 -3.95 -13.86
C LEU A 194 -4.07 -5.12 -14.79
N VAL A 195 -3.37 -4.86 -15.89
CA VAL A 195 -2.94 -5.89 -16.84
C VAL A 195 -1.65 -6.58 -16.36
N VAL A 196 -0.58 -5.82 -16.16
CA VAL A 196 0.78 -6.34 -15.97
C VAL A 196 1.01 -6.84 -14.54
N SER A 197 0.70 -6.01 -13.53
CA SER A 197 0.91 -6.40 -12.13
C SER A 197 -0.30 -7.14 -11.56
N SER A 198 -1.46 -6.97 -12.19
CA SER A 198 -2.75 -7.50 -11.77
C SER A 198 -3.13 -7.03 -10.37
N ASN A 199 -2.84 -5.76 -10.08
CA ASN A 199 -2.98 -5.18 -8.74
C ASN A 199 -3.93 -3.98 -8.70
N ARG A 200 -5.16 -4.22 -8.24
CA ARG A 200 -6.20 -3.19 -8.08
C ARG A 200 -5.87 -2.11 -7.06
N ILE A 201 -5.00 -2.37 -6.07
CA ILE A 201 -4.72 -1.36 -5.04
C ILE A 201 -3.95 -0.15 -5.60
N LEU A 202 -3.18 -0.35 -6.67
CA LEU A 202 -2.44 0.75 -7.29
C LEU A 202 -3.39 1.71 -8.02
N VAL A 203 -4.54 1.21 -8.49
CA VAL A 203 -5.63 2.05 -8.99
C VAL A 203 -6.15 2.95 -7.88
N LEU A 204 -6.40 2.41 -6.69
CA LEU A 204 -6.80 3.21 -5.52
C LEU A 204 -5.76 4.30 -5.21
N PHE A 205 -4.46 4.00 -5.25
CA PHE A 205 -3.42 5.01 -4.99
C PHE A 205 -3.43 6.13 -6.02
N TRP A 206 -3.61 5.82 -7.32
CA TRP A 206 -3.76 6.83 -8.36
C TRP A 206 -5.03 7.66 -8.22
N LEU A 207 -6.16 7.05 -7.87
CA LEU A 207 -7.41 7.77 -7.60
C LEU A 207 -7.25 8.73 -6.42
N LEU A 208 -6.65 8.27 -5.32
CA LEU A 208 -6.35 9.12 -4.16
C LEU A 208 -5.40 10.26 -4.51
N ALA A 209 -4.37 9.98 -5.34
CA ALA A 209 -3.44 10.99 -5.83
C ALA A 209 -4.18 12.10 -6.59
N LEU A 210 -5.08 11.74 -7.51
CA LEU A 210 -5.89 12.69 -8.27
C LEU A 210 -6.86 13.47 -7.37
N ILE A 211 -7.53 12.81 -6.42
CA ILE A 211 -8.44 13.46 -5.46
C ILE A 211 -7.68 14.50 -4.63
N LEU A 212 -6.50 14.15 -4.10
CA LEU A 212 -5.70 15.05 -3.28
C LEU A 212 -5.09 16.18 -4.10
N GLU A 213 -4.71 15.94 -5.35
CA GLU A 213 -4.16 16.98 -6.23
C GLU A 213 -5.23 17.99 -6.67
N TYR A 214 -6.44 17.52 -6.96
CA TYR A 214 -7.56 18.34 -7.39
C TYR A 214 -8.56 18.64 -6.26
N ARG A 215 -8.11 18.58 -4.99
CA ARG A 215 -8.97 18.77 -3.81
C ARG A 215 -9.70 20.12 -3.75
N HIS A 216 -9.16 21.14 -4.40
CA HIS A 216 -9.79 22.46 -4.51
C HIS A 216 -11.04 22.45 -5.41
N ARG A 217 -11.22 21.39 -6.21
CA ARG A 217 -12.37 21.18 -7.10
C ARG A 217 -13.30 20.07 -6.62
N LEU A 218 -13.24 19.68 -5.34
CA LEU A 218 -13.99 18.53 -4.81
C LEU A 218 -15.47 18.57 -5.15
N LYS A 219 -16.13 19.73 -5.09
CA LYS A 219 -17.56 19.85 -5.44
C LYS A 219 -17.86 19.38 -6.87
N LYS A 220 -17.05 19.82 -7.84
CA LYS A 220 -17.18 19.41 -9.25
C LYS A 220 -16.76 17.95 -9.44
N ASN A 221 -15.67 17.55 -8.80
CA ASN A 221 -15.16 16.18 -8.91
C ASN A 221 -16.08 15.16 -8.24
N PHE A 222 -16.86 15.56 -7.22
CA PHE A 222 -17.81 14.71 -6.52
C PHE A 222 -18.92 14.25 -7.46
N VAL A 223 -19.46 15.13 -8.30
CA VAL A 223 -20.47 14.75 -9.32
C VAL A 223 -19.89 13.71 -10.28
N ILE A 224 -18.68 13.97 -10.80
CA ILE A 224 -17.99 13.03 -11.70
C ILE A 224 -17.75 11.69 -10.99
N PHE A 225 -17.28 11.72 -9.75
CA PHE A 225 -17.04 10.53 -8.96
C PHE A 225 -18.33 9.77 -8.67
N ALA A 226 -19.43 10.45 -8.36
CA ALA A 226 -20.73 9.82 -8.13
C ALA A 226 -21.20 9.07 -9.39
N ILE A 227 -21.02 9.64 -10.58
CA ILE A 227 -21.37 9.00 -11.85
C ILE A 227 -20.46 7.79 -12.15
N ILE A 228 -19.16 7.90 -11.89
CA ILE A 228 -18.18 6.86 -12.24
C ILE A 228 -18.11 5.75 -11.17
N SER A 229 -18.45 6.06 -9.91
CA SER A 229 -18.29 5.15 -8.78
C SER A 229 -19.00 3.80 -8.93
N PRO A 230 -20.22 3.67 -9.49
CA PRO A 230 -20.85 2.37 -9.67
C PRO A 230 -20.02 1.46 -10.58
N PHE A 231 -19.45 2.02 -11.66
CA PHE A 231 -18.59 1.27 -12.58
C PHE A 231 -17.27 0.84 -11.93
N ILE A 232 -16.66 1.72 -11.12
CA ILE A 232 -15.44 1.38 -10.37
C ILE A 232 -15.74 0.27 -9.36
N LEU A 233 -16.85 0.37 -8.62
CA LEU A 233 -17.23 -0.62 -7.62
C LEU A 233 -17.53 -1.98 -8.26
N GLN A 234 -18.25 -2.00 -9.37
CA GLN A 234 -18.52 -3.23 -10.12
C GLN A 234 -17.23 -3.84 -10.68
N ALA A 235 -16.36 -3.03 -11.31
CA ALA A 235 -15.07 -3.49 -11.78
C ALA A 235 -14.20 -4.05 -10.64
N ASN A 236 -14.25 -3.43 -9.46
CA ASN A 236 -13.54 -3.89 -8.28
C ASN A 236 -14.02 -5.27 -7.79
N GLN A 237 -15.30 -5.61 -7.99
CA GLN A 237 -15.85 -6.93 -7.66
C GLN A 237 -15.48 -8.00 -8.68
N TYR A 238 -15.49 -7.67 -9.97
CA TYR A 238 -15.21 -8.66 -11.02
C TYR A 238 -13.71 -8.97 -11.13
N PHE A 239 -12.88 -7.96 -10.93
CA PHE A 239 -11.45 -8.04 -11.19
C PHE A 239 -10.73 -9.19 -10.44
N PRO A 240 -10.98 -9.47 -9.15
CA PRO A 240 -10.36 -10.62 -8.48
C PRO A 240 -10.64 -11.97 -9.14
N ILE A 241 -11.89 -12.21 -9.55
CA ILE A 241 -12.33 -13.44 -10.22
C ILE A 241 -11.68 -13.52 -11.60
N VAL A 242 -11.80 -12.44 -12.38
CA VAL A 242 -11.23 -12.36 -13.74
C VAL A 242 -9.73 -12.62 -13.70
N ARG A 243 -9.02 -11.95 -12.80
CA ARG A 243 -7.59 -12.12 -12.58
C ARG A 243 -7.26 -13.55 -12.17
N GLY A 244 -8.01 -14.10 -11.22
CA GLY A 244 -7.79 -15.45 -10.69
C GLY A 244 -7.78 -16.49 -11.80
N LEU A 245 -8.83 -16.49 -12.60
CA LEU A 245 -9.03 -17.44 -13.69
C LEU A 245 -8.07 -17.20 -14.86
N LEU A 246 -7.87 -15.93 -15.26
CA LEU A 246 -7.03 -15.59 -16.41
C LEU A 246 -5.58 -16.08 -16.26
N TRP A 247 -4.98 -15.89 -15.07
CA TRP A 247 -3.57 -16.23 -14.89
C TRP A 247 -3.35 -17.69 -14.51
N THR A 248 -4.30 -18.31 -13.82
CA THR A 248 -4.19 -19.74 -13.48
C THR A 248 -4.18 -20.61 -14.73
N ASN A 249 -5.01 -20.27 -15.72
CA ASN A 249 -5.21 -21.05 -16.95
C ASN A 249 -4.34 -20.58 -18.14
N GLY A 250 -3.46 -19.59 -17.93
CA GLY A 250 -2.68 -18.96 -18.99
C GLY A 250 -3.45 -17.87 -19.75
N ALA A 251 -2.72 -16.83 -20.17
CA ALA A 251 -3.34 -15.64 -20.75
C ALA A 251 -3.72 -15.83 -22.23
N SER A 252 -5.02 -15.88 -22.53
CA SER A 252 -5.56 -15.84 -23.89
C SER A 252 -6.87 -15.04 -23.95
N VAL A 253 -7.26 -14.62 -25.15
CA VAL A 253 -8.53 -13.89 -25.38
C VAL A 253 -9.73 -14.72 -24.95
N ASN A 254 -9.72 -16.02 -25.25
CA ASN A 254 -10.79 -16.95 -24.88
C ASN A 254 -10.89 -17.11 -23.35
N GLN A 255 -9.74 -17.21 -22.66
CA GLN A 255 -9.71 -17.26 -21.19
C GLN A 255 -10.19 -15.96 -20.56
N LEU A 256 -9.85 -14.80 -21.13
CA LEU A 256 -10.37 -13.52 -20.66
C LEU A 256 -11.89 -13.47 -20.76
N TYR A 257 -12.45 -13.88 -21.89
CA TYR A 257 -13.90 -13.93 -22.09
C TYR A 257 -14.59 -14.86 -21.07
N ALA A 258 -14.11 -16.10 -20.96
CA ALA A 258 -14.64 -17.08 -20.02
C ALA A 258 -14.53 -16.59 -18.56
N SER A 259 -13.44 -15.92 -18.20
CA SER A 259 -13.24 -15.36 -16.86
C SER A 259 -14.21 -14.22 -16.54
N VAL A 260 -14.54 -13.39 -17.54
CA VAL A 260 -15.53 -12.31 -17.41
C VAL A 260 -16.94 -12.87 -17.29
N GLU A 261 -17.28 -13.90 -18.06
CA GLU A 261 -18.58 -14.59 -17.93
C GLU A 261 -18.72 -15.24 -16.55
N ALA A 262 -17.70 -15.96 -16.08
CA ALA A 262 -17.70 -16.55 -14.74
C ALA A 262 -17.88 -15.49 -13.64
N ALA A 263 -17.23 -14.31 -13.78
CA ALA A 263 -17.40 -13.21 -12.83
C ALA A 263 -18.82 -12.62 -12.85
N LYS A 264 -19.44 -12.51 -14.03
CA LYS A 264 -20.85 -12.07 -14.16
C LYS A 264 -21.81 -13.09 -13.53
N ASP A 265 -21.61 -14.37 -13.81
CA ASP A 265 -22.46 -15.43 -13.27
C ASP A 265 -22.36 -15.50 -11.74
N ALA A 266 -21.15 -15.41 -11.19
CA ALA A 266 -20.94 -15.34 -9.75
C ALA A 266 -21.66 -14.13 -9.13
N HIS A 267 -21.57 -12.96 -9.77
CA HIS A 267 -22.25 -11.75 -9.31
C HIS A 267 -23.78 -11.82 -9.42
N ASN A 268 -24.32 -12.49 -10.43
CA ASN A 268 -25.76 -12.63 -10.60
C ASN A 268 -26.37 -13.65 -9.61
N ARG A 269 -25.60 -14.67 -9.22
CA ARG A 269 -26.02 -15.66 -8.21
C ARG A 269 -25.98 -15.07 -6.79
N ASP A 270 -24.95 -14.29 -6.50
CA ASP A 270 -24.80 -13.55 -5.26
C ASP A 270 -25.19 -12.09 -5.48
N ALA A 271 -26.48 -11.74 -5.33
CA ALA A 271 -26.90 -10.35 -5.29
C ALA A 271 -26.13 -9.63 -4.16
N ALA A 272 -25.01 -9.00 -4.53
CA ALA A 272 -24.06 -8.51 -3.56
C ALA A 272 -24.70 -7.36 -2.78
N GLY A 273 -24.98 -7.59 -1.50
CA GLY A 273 -25.47 -6.56 -0.60
C GLY A 273 -24.54 -5.34 -0.60
N LEU A 274 -25.10 -4.18 -0.24
CA LEU A 274 -24.35 -2.92 -0.19
C LEU A 274 -23.12 -3.03 0.73
N ASP A 275 -23.20 -3.83 1.79
CA ASP A 275 -22.12 -4.18 2.70
C ASP A 275 -20.95 -4.88 1.98
N ARG A 276 -21.23 -5.84 1.08
CA ARG A 276 -20.21 -6.54 0.27
C ARG A 276 -19.55 -5.60 -0.75
N VAL A 277 -20.33 -4.76 -1.40
CA VAL A 277 -19.83 -3.77 -2.37
C VAL A 277 -18.90 -2.77 -1.68
N LEU A 278 -19.36 -2.17 -0.58
CA LEU A 278 -18.58 -1.21 0.19
C LEU A 278 -17.37 -1.88 0.85
N GLY A 279 -17.55 -3.09 1.40
CA GLY A 279 -16.50 -3.86 2.05
C GLY A 279 -15.36 -4.19 1.10
N SER A 280 -15.66 -4.59 -0.13
CA SER A 280 -14.65 -4.85 -1.18
C SER A 280 -13.89 -3.59 -1.58
N ALA A 281 -14.51 -2.41 -1.52
CA ALA A 281 -13.87 -1.14 -1.88
C ALA A 281 -12.82 -0.67 -0.86
N VAL A 282 -13.02 -1.03 0.42
CA VAL A 282 -12.14 -0.63 1.52
C VAL A 282 -11.31 -1.78 2.09
N GLU A 283 -11.32 -2.95 1.43
CA GLU A 283 -10.67 -4.18 1.89
C GLU A 283 -11.09 -4.53 3.34
N ALA A 284 -12.40 -4.58 3.59
CA ALA A 284 -12.93 -4.86 4.92
C ALA A 284 -12.56 -6.26 5.45
N ASP A 285 -12.18 -7.19 4.57
CA ASP A 285 -11.69 -8.52 4.95
C ASP A 285 -10.49 -8.45 5.92
N ASN A 286 -9.70 -7.37 5.87
CA ASN A 286 -8.54 -7.17 6.74
C ASN A 286 -8.92 -7.27 8.23
N LEU A 287 -10.10 -6.78 8.62
CA LEU A 287 -10.56 -6.86 10.01
C LEU A 287 -10.96 -8.30 10.39
N ASN A 288 -11.47 -9.08 9.45
CA ASN A 288 -11.74 -10.49 9.67
C ASN A 288 -10.42 -11.29 9.81
N VAL A 289 -9.40 -10.95 9.02
CA VAL A 289 -8.05 -11.53 9.19
C VAL A 289 -7.43 -11.12 10.54
N ILE A 290 -7.60 -9.87 10.96
CA ILE A 290 -7.15 -9.44 12.31
C ILE A 290 -7.87 -10.24 13.39
N LYS A 291 -9.20 -10.45 13.27
CA LYS A 291 -9.97 -11.33 14.18
C LYS A 291 -9.38 -12.73 14.22
N TYR A 292 -9.06 -13.32 13.07
CA TYR A 292 -8.43 -14.63 13.00
C TYR A 292 -7.08 -14.65 13.75
N VAL A 293 -6.21 -13.66 13.49
CA VAL A 293 -4.90 -13.56 14.14
C VAL A 293 -5.06 -13.40 15.66
N VAL A 294 -5.90 -12.48 16.12
CA VAL A 294 -6.12 -12.24 17.56
C VAL A 294 -6.64 -13.49 18.27
N ASN A 295 -7.62 -14.18 17.68
CA ASN A 295 -8.27 -15.31 18.34
C ASN A 295 -7.43 -16.59 18.33
N TYR A 296 -6.68 -16.84 17.24
CA TYR A 296 -6.05 -18.15 17.02
C TYR A 296 -4.53 -18.13 17.07
N PHE A 297 -3.88 -16.99 16.81
CA PHE A 297 -2.42 -16.95 16.75
C PHE A 297 -1.75 -17.31 18.09
N PRO A 298 -2.13 -16.71 19.23
CA PRO A 298 -1.46 -16.99 20.52
C PRO A 298 -1.62 -18.44 21.00
N GLN A 299 -2.65 -19.13 20.52
CA GLN A 299 -2.94 -20.52 20.89
C GLN A 299 -2.22 -21.53 19.99
N ARG A 300 -1.81 -21.11 18.79
CA ARG A 300 -1.26 -22.01 17.76
C ARG A 300 0.21 -21.77 17.48
N HIS A 301 0.72 -20.57 17.76
CA HIS A 301 2.04 -20.13 17.36
C HIS A 301 2.69 -19.25 18.42
N ASP A 302 4.01 -19.39 18.55
CA ASP A 302 4.82 -18.41 19.25
C ASP A 302 4.81 -17.08 18.50
N TYR A 303 4.85 -15.99 19.25
CA TYR A 303 5.01 -14.66 18.67
C TYR A 303 6.32 -14.57 17.87
N PHE A 304 6.31 -13.82 16.78
CA PHE A 304 7.48 -13.66 15.92
C PHE A 304 8.56 -12.73 16.48
N TYR A 305 8.28 -12.01 17.58
CA TYR A 305 9.19 -11.11 18.28
C TYR A 305 9.94 -10.12 17.36
N GLY A 306 9.28 -9.65 16.29
CA GLY A 306 9.83 -8.67 15.35
C GLY A 306 10.57 -9.28 14.15
N SER A 307 10.62 -10.61 14.00
CA SER A 307 11.29 -11.26 12.87
C SER A 307 10.62 -10.96 11.52
N THR A 308 9.29 -11.03 11.46
CA THR A 308 8.52 -10.68 10.25
C THR A 308 8.33 -9.16 10.12
N PHE A 309 8.27 -8.45 11.24
CA PHE A 309 8.04 -7.00 11.30
C PHE A 309 9.29 -6.16 10.94
N PHE A 310 10.41 -6.38 11.62
CA PHE A 310 11.65 -5.59 11.46
C PHE A 310 12.71 -6.29 10.64
N LEU A 311 13.09 -7.52 11.04
CA LEU A 311 14.24 -8.22 10.50
C LEU A 311 14.06 -8.52 9.00
N LYS A 312 12.86 -8.88 8.58
CA LYS A 312 12.52 -9.05 7.16
C LYS A 312 12.77 -7.79 6.33
N GLY A 313 12.37 -6.62 6.85
CA GLY A 313 12.58 -5.33 6.19
C GLY A 313 14.05 -4.97 6.06
N LEU A 314 14.84 -5.24 7.09
CA LEU A 314 16.29 -4.99 7.09
C LEU A 314 17.08 -5.96 6.20
N SER A 315 16.59 -7.19 6.05
CA SER A 315 17.21 -8.25 5.25
C SER A 315 16.66 -8.35 3.83
N PHE A 316 15.90 -7.36 3.35
CA PHE A 316 15.17 -7.47 2.07
C PHE A 316 16.06 -7.81 0.86
N ALA A 317 17.31 -7.33 0.86
CA ALA A 317 18.28 -7.57 -0.20
C ALA A 317 18.92 -8.97 -0.19
N ILE A 318 18.76 -9.72 0.90
CA ILE A 318 19.32 -11.07 1.06
C ILE A 318 18.32 -12.07 0.46
N PRO A 319 18.64 -12.77 -0.65
CA PRO A 319 17.77 -13.80 -1.22
C PRO A 319 17.68 -15.02 -0.30
N ARG A 320 16.60 -15.81 -0.44
CA ARG A 320 16.41 -17.05 0.34
C ARG A 320 17.47 -18.11 0.07
N MET A 321 18.11 -18.11 -1.09
CA MET A 321 19.23 -19.01 -1.37
C MET A 321 20.43 -18.79 -0.42
N LEU A 322 20.70 -17.54 -0.02
CA LEU A 322 21.78 -17.21 0.93
C LEU A 322 21.33 -17.31 2.39
N TRP A 323 20.02 -17.24 2.65
CA TRP A 323 19.44 -17.41 3.98
C TRP A 323 18.11 -18.17 3.89
N PRO A 324 18.15 -19.51 3.88
CA PRO A 324 16.95 -20.34 3.72
C PRO A 324 15.92 -20.07 4.83
N GLU A 325 16.40 -19.93 6.07
CA GLU A 325 15.62 -19.65 7.29
C GLU A 325 15.13 -18.19 7.40
N LYS A 326 15.24 -17.39 6.32
CA LYS A 326 14.75 -16.01 6.32
C LYS A 326 13.26 -15.96 6.70
N PRO A 327 12.84 -15.04 7.58
CA PRO A 327 11.44 -14.94 8.01
C PRO A 327 10.45 -14.92 6.82
N PRO A 328 9.31 -15.63 6.92
CA PRO A 328 8.28 -15.61 5.89
C PRO A 328 7.61 -14.23 5.81
N THR A 329 6.82 -14.01 4.75
CA THR A 329 5.88 -12.89 4.72
C THR A 329 4.75 -13.19 5.68
N PHE A 330 4.42 -12.25 6.56
CA PHE A 330 3.41 -12.51 7.58
C PHE A 330 2.06 -12.85 6.95
N GLY A 331 1.65 -12.08 5.93
CA GLY A 331 0.41 -12.35 5.23
C GLY A 331 0.35 -13.73 4.55
N THR A 332 1.49 -14.25 4.09
CA THR A 332 1.52 -15.58 3.43
C THR A 332 1.55 -16.69 4.44
N PHE A 333 2.24 -16.48 5.57
CA PHE A 333 2.20 -17.37 6.71
C PHE A 333 0.76 -17.52 7.23
N ILE A 334 0.05 -16.41 7.45
CA ILE A 334 -1.34 -16.46 7.90
C ILE A 334 -2.26 -17.04 6.83
N GLY A 335 -2.07 -16.69 5.56
CA GLY A 335 -2.89 -17.21 4.47
C GLY A 335 -2.83 -18.73 4.36
N GLU A 336 -1.62 -19.29 4.33
CA GLU A 336 -1.42 -20.74 4.30
C GLU A 336 -2.01 -21.44 5.54
N ARG A 337 -1.87 -20.87 6.73
CA ARG A 337 -2.42 -21.47 7.96
C ARG A 337 -3.93 -21.30 8.12
N ALA A 338 -4.51 -20.27 7.51
CA ALA A 338 -5.96 -20.07 7.53
C ALA A 338 -6.68 -20.98 6.52
N THR A 339 -6.10 -21.21 5.34
CA THR A 339 -6.78 -21.91 4.24
C THR A 339 -6.21 -23.27 3.88
N GLY A 340 -4.99 -23.59 4.32
CA GLY A 340 -4.24 -24.75 3.85
C GLY A 340 -3.67 -24.60 2.43
N VAL A 341 -3.84 -23.44 1.78
CA VAL A 341 -3.35 -23.20 0.42
C VAL A 341 -1.99 -22.54 0.47
N THR A 342 -0.97 -23.27 0.02
CA THR A 342 0.41 -22.78 -0.07
C THR A 342 0.49 -21.51 -0.91
N GLY A 343 1.16 -20.49 -0.37
CA GLY A 343 1.38 -19.24 -1.09
C GLY A 343 0.19 -18.29 -1.16
N LEU A 344 -0.97 -18.62 -0.57
CA LEU A 344 -2.03 -17.64 -0.39
C LEU A 344 -1.58 -16.56 0.59
N ALA A 345 -1.77 -15.29 0.24
CA ALA A 345 -1.44 -14.16 1.11
C ALA A 345 -2.71 -13.46 1.58
N LEU A 346 -2.95 -13.45 2.89
CA LEU A 346 -4.01 -12.68 3.52
C LEU A 346 -3.45 -11.39 4.10
N ASN A 347 -4.13 -10.28 3.88
CA ASN A 347 -3.72 -9.01 4.49
C ASN A 347 -4.41 -8.85 5.85
N SER A 348 -3.63 -8.52 6.88
CA SER A 348 -4.13 -8.27 8.24
C SER A 348 -3.91 -6.82 8.67
N ALA A 349 -3.65 -5.94 7.70
CA ALA A 349 -3.10 -4.61 7.90
C ALA A 349 -1.89 -4.62 8.85
N PHE A 350 -1.46 -3.44 9.30
CA PHE A 350 -0.37 -3.35 10.28
C PHE A 350 -0.69 -3.95 11.63
N ILE A 351 -1.96 -3.92 12.04
CA ILE A 351 -2.35 -4.32 13.39
C ILE A 351 -2.22 -5.83 13.54
N GLY A 352 -2.65 -6.62 12.56
CA GLY A 352 -2.54 -8.08 12.63
C GLY A 352 -1.09 -8.56 12.64
N GLU A 353 -0.24 -7.99 11.77
CA GLU A 353 1.19 -8.32 11.77
C GLU A 353 1.87 -7.92 13.09
N ALA A 354 1.57 -6.72 13.61
CA ALA A 354 2.10 -6.29 14.90
C ALA A 354 1.64 -7.21 16.05
N TYR A 355 0.39 -7.69 16.02
CA TYR A 355 -0.13 -8.64 17.00
C TYR A 355 0.56 -10.00 16.91
N GLY A 356 0.75 -10.55 15.72
CA GLY A 356 1.51 -11.79 15.54
C GLY A 356 2.98 -11.68 15.96
N ASN A 357 3.53 -10.47 16.07
CA ASN A 357 4.90 -10.24 16.56
C ASN A 357 4.98 -9.93 18.06
N PHE A 358 4.00 -9.23 18.62
CA PHE A 358 4.13 -8.60 19.95
C PHE A 358 2.90 -8.77 20.86
N GLY A 359 1.88 -9.51 20.43
CA GLY A 359 0.63 -9.70 21.18
C GLY A 359 -0.02 -8.37 21.57
N VAL A 360 -0.37 -8.24 22.85
CA VAL A 360 -1.03 -7.03 23.40
C VAL A 360 -0.22 -5.73 23.23
N LEU A 361 1.10 -5.83 23.02
CA LEU A 361 1.97 -4.67 22.79
C LEU A 361 1.99 -4.22 21.31
N ALA A 362 1.22 -4.87 20.43
CA ALA A 362 1.14 -4.58 19.01
C ALA A 362 0.97 -3.09 18.69
N VAL A 363 -0.05 -2.46 19.29
CA VAL A 363 -0.41 -1.08 18.96
C VAL A 363 0.64 -0.07 19.42
N PRO A 364 1.13 -0.10 20.68
CA PRO A 364 2.23 0.76 21.11
C PRO A 364 3.48 0.62 20.23
N ILE A 365 3.90 -0.62 19.94
CA ILE A 365 5.11 -0.87 19.14
C ILE A 365 4.92 -0.42 17.69
N LEU A 366 3.75 -0.68 17.09
CA LEU A 366 3.41 -0.20 15.75
C LEU A 366 3.46 1.34 15.69
N CYS A 367 2.82 2.03 16.63
CA CYS A 367 2.78 3.49 16.65
C CYS A 367 4.18 4.10 16.85
N LEU A 368 4.99 3.52 17.73
CA LEU A 368 6.39 3.91 17.93
C LEU A 368 7.22 3.68 16.67
N SER A 369 7.04 2.54 15.99
CA SER A 369 7.75 2.19 14.76
C SER A 369 7.40 3.15 13.61
N LEU A 370 6.11 3.50 13.47
CA LEU A 370 5.67 4.51 12.51
C LEU A 370 6.17 5.91 12.87
N PHE A 371 6.29 6.22 14.17
CA PHE A 371 6.90 7.46 14.61
C PHE A 371 8.37 7.54 14.21
N VAL A 372 9.16 6.51 14.47
CA VAL A 372 10.55 6.42 14.03
C VAL A 372 10.67 6.53 12.51
N ALA A 373 9.84 5.80 11.75
CA ALA A 373 9.80 5.88 10.29
C ALA A 373 9.45 7.29 9.79
N GLY A 374 8.48 7.96 10.43
CA GLY A 374 8.15 9.35 10.18
C GLY A 374 9.33 10.30 10.42
N ARG A 375 10.12 10.08 11.48
CA ARG A 375 11.34 10.87 11.75
C ARG A 375 12.43 10.62 10.72
N ILE A 376 12.65 9.36 10.31
CA ILE A 376 13.58 9.00 9.24
C ILE A 376 13.17 9.65 7.91
N SER A 377 11.87 9.68 7.60
CA SER A 377 11.36 10.31 6.36
C SER A 377 11.76 11.78 6.23
N ARG A 378 12.02 12.49 7.34
CA ARG A 378 12.47 13.90 7.32
C ARG A 378 13.91 14.09 6.86
N LEU A 379 14.72 13.02 6.84
CA LEU A 379 16.07 13.05 6.27
C LEU A 379 16.02 13.26 4.75
N LEU A 380 14.89 12.92 4.12
CA LEU A 380 14.63 13.15 2.70
C LEU A 380 14.35 14.63 2.46
N ARG A 381 15.22 15.29 1.66
CA ARG A 381 15.16 16.75 1.45
C ARG A 381 14.48 17.13 0.14
N ALA A 382 14.42 16.20 -0.81
CA ALA A 382 13.71 16.43 -2.07
C ALA A 382 12.19 16.36 -1.85
N ASP A 383 11.47 17.33 -2.41
CA ASP A 383 10.00 17.39 -2.45
C ASP A 383 9.35 16.10 -2.96
N TYR A 384 9.86 15.51 -4.05
CA TYR A 384 9.34 14.25 -4.59
C TYR A 384 9.55 13.08 -3.64
N ALA A 385 10.67 13.04 -2.91
CA ALA A 385 10.96 11.97 -1.98
C ALA A 385 10.06 12.08 -0.74
N ARG A 386 9.79 13.31 -0.28
CA ARG A 386 8.80 13.54 0.78
C ARG A 386 7.39 13.18 0.33
N ALA A 387 6.98 13.57 -0.87
CA ALA A 387 5.70 13.17 -1.44
C ALA A 387 5.62 11.64 -1.63
N ALA A 388 6.71 10.98 -2.00
CA ALA A 388 6.79 9.53 -2.10
C ALA A 388 6.56 8.84 -0.75
N THR A 389 7.04 9.43 0.36
CA THR A 389 6.82 8.86 1.71
C THR A 389 5.34 8.81 2.11
N PHE A 390 4.50 9.71 1.57
CA PHE A 390 3.05 9.63 1.75
C PHE A 390 2.51 8.30 1.19
N PHE A 391 2.89 7.93 -0.03
CA PHE A 391 2.39 6.69 -0.64
C PHE A 391 3.00 5.45 -0.01
N ILE A 392 4.25 5.50 0.44
CA ILE A 392 4.85 4.39 1.22
C ILE A 392 4.03 4.16 2.50
N ALA A 393 3.76 5.21 3.26
CA ALA A 393 2.99 5.11 4.50
C ALA A 393 1.55 4.64 4.27
N LEU A 394 0.90 5.14 3.22
CA LEU A 394 -0.43 4.69 2.80
C LEU A 394 -0.43 3.20 2.43
N ALA A 395 0.50 2.80 1.56
CA ALA A 395 0.59 1.46 1.03
C ALA A 395 0.90 0.42 2.10
N ALA A 396 1.67 0.81 3.11
CA ALA A 396 2.05 -0.11 4.15
C ALA A 396 0.88 -0.52 5.06
N TRP A 397 -0.27 0.17 5.06
CA TRP A 397 -1.48 -0.37 5.69
C TRP A 397 -2.07 -1.58 4.95
N ARG A 398 -1.65 -1.82 3.70
CA ARG A 398 -2.07 -2.94 2.85
C ARG A 398 -1.00 -4.03 2.70
N PHE A 399 0.25 -3.71 3.04
CA PHE A 399 1.41 -4.58 2.92
C PHE A 399 2.06 -4.80 4.31
N ASP A 400 2.99 -5.74 4.43
CA ASP A 400 3.76 -5.91 5.67
C ASP A 400 4.56 -4.63 6.03
N PHE A 401 4.84 -4.40 7.32
CA PHE A 401 5.67 -3.30 7.83
C PHE A 401 7.05 -3.24 7.18
N SER A 402 7.59 -4.40 6.79
CA SER A 402 8.81 -4.49 5.99
C SER A 402 8.81 -3.57 4.76
N PHE A 403 7.65 -3.30 4.14
CA PHE A 403 7.54 -2.37 3.02
C PHE A 403 7.93 -0.92 3.37
N VAL A 404 7.63 -0.45 4.59
CA VAL A 404 8.06 0.88 5.06
C VAL A 404 9.58 0.96 5.10
N VAL A 405 10.21 -0.05 5.70
CA VAL A 405 11.66 -0.12 5.86
C VAL A 405 12.34 -0.14 4.48
N ILE A 406 11.85 -0.98 3.57
CA ILE A 406 12.37 -1.10 2.20
C ILE A 406 12.17 0.22 1.45
N GLY A 407 10.96 0.76 1.46
CA GLY A 407 10.62 2.00 0.75
C GLY A 407 11.46 3.19 1.19
N LEU A 408 11.60 3.40 2.50
CA LEU A 408 12.43 4.50 3.04
C LEU A 408 13.91 4.30 2.71
N SER A 409 14.43 3.08 2.88
CA SER A 409 15.82 2.75 2.54
C SER A 409 16.12 3.02 1.07
N MET A 410 15.21 2.64 0.17
CA MET A 410 15.34 2.90 -1.26
C MET A 410 15.28 4.39 -1.59
N LEU A 411 14.37 5.16 -1.01
CA LEU A 411 14.31 6.60 -1.24
C LEU A 411 15.58 7.30 -0.74
N LEU A 412 16.11 6.88 0.41
CA LEU A 412 17.38 7.39 0.95
C LEU A 412 18.55 7.07 0.00
N ALA A 413 18.62 5.84 -0.51
CA ALA A 413 19.63 5.44 -1.49
C ALA A 413 19.53 6.26 -2.79
N ILE A 414 18.33 6.39 -3.37
CA ILE A 414 18.08 7.19 -4.57
C ILE A 414 18.53 8.65 -4.34
N GLU A 415 18.20 9.22 -3.19
CA GLU A 415 18.59 10.59 -2.87
C GLU A 415 20.10 10.73 -2.64
N TYR A 416 20.75 9.74 -2.01
CA TYR A 416 22.20 9.69 -1.83
C TYR A 416 22.92 9.65 -3.18
N PHE A 417 22.57 8.69 -4.05
CA PHE A 417 23.16 8.57 -5.40
C PHE A 417 22.97 9.85 -6.21
N ARG A 418 21.78 10.46 -6.16
CA ARG A 418 21.50 11.75 -6.82
C ARG A 418 22.46 12.86 -6.36
N ARG A 419 22.81 12.90 -5.08
CA ARG A 419 23.71 13.94 -4.50
C ARG A 419 25.16 13.68 -4.90
N VAL A 420 25.62 12.43 -4.79
CA VAL A 420 26.97 12.02 -5.19
C VAL A 420 27.22 12.33 -6.67
N MET A 421 26.29 11.93 -7.55
CA MET A 421 26.40 12.20 -9.00
C MET A 421 26.46 13.70 -9.32
N ARG A 422 25.75 14.55 -8.56
CA ARG A 422 25.85 16.00 -8.72
C ARG A 422 27.19 16.57 -8.25
N GLY A 423 27.73 16.05 -7.15
CA GLY A 423 29.05 16.44 -6.65
C GLY A 423 30.15 16.11 -7.65
N LEU A 424 30.11 14.90 -8.20
CA LEU A 424 31.06 14.44 -9.22
C LEU A 424 31.04 15.30 -10.49
N VAL A 425 29.85 15.61 -11.01
CA VAL A 425 29.69 16.47 -12.21
C VAL A 425 30.23 17.89 -11.97
N ARG A 426 29.99 18.47 -10.77
CA ARG A 426 30.54 19.79 -10.43
C ARG A 426 32.07 19.77 -10.29
N GLY A 427 32.63 18.70 -9.72
CA GLY A 427 34.08 18.51 -9.59
C GLY A 427 34.79 18.32 -10.94
N THR A 428 34.19 17.59 -11.88
CA THR A 428 34.74 17.41 -13.24
C THR A 428 34.69 18.69 -14.06
N VAL A 429 33.61 19.47 -13.95
CA VAL A 429 33.53 20.79 -14.61
C VAL A 429 34.58 21.74 -14.03
N ALA A 430 34.75 21.79 -12.70
CA ALA A 430 35.78 22.63 -12.08
C ALA A 430 37.22 22.20 -12.46
N GLY A 431 37.49 20.89 -12.55
CA GLY A 431 38.78 20.36 -12.98
C GLY A 431 39.13 20.69 -14.44
N ASN A 432 38.14 20.71 -15.34
CA ASN A 432 38.34 21.09 -16.74
C ASN A 432 38.60 22.59 -16.95
N TYR A 433 38.25 23.45 -16.00
CA TYR A 433 38.63 24.87 -16.03
C TYR A 433 40.04 25.13 -15.45
N MET A 434 40.57 24.23 -14.63
CA MET A 434 41.93 24.36 -14.07
C MET A 434 43.04 23.83 -14.99
N HIS A 435 42.72 22.99 -15.97
CA HIS A 435 43.69 22.53 -16.98
C HIS A 435 43.81 23.45 -18.22
N LYS A 436 43.20 24.65 -18.18
CA LYS A 436 43.26 25.65 -19.25
C LYS A 436 44.05 26.92 -18.88
N PHE A 437 44.83 26.89 -17.81
CA PHE A 437 45.73 27.97 -17.43
C PHE A 437 47.17 27.48 -17.36
#